data_AF-A0A066ZWU6-F1
#
_entry.id   AF-A0A066ZWU6-F1
#
_cell.length_a   1.000
_cell.length_b   1.000
_cell.length_c   1.000
_cell.angle_alpha   90.00
_cell.angle_beta   90.00
_cell.angle_gamma   90.00
#
_symmetry.space_group_name_H-M   'P 1'
#
loop_
_entity.id
_entity.type
_entity.pdbx_description
1 polymer ?
#
loop_
_entity_poly.entity_id
_entity_poly.type
_entity_poly.pdbx_seq_one_letter_code
_entity_poly.pdbx_strand_id
1 'polypeptide(L)'
;MATRKINDLAVAIETYKDPQTGLDKNKYLNIGVEMETDDGGRFIILESHINLAALPRKPGKSGVMVSKYPVDGRNDNNGQQQTPPQQHSPQTQTYVWPHNNQPMTPQEVSRYQNQQINPPLFHNDQWSWSDGQQMTPNEIAHFSAQQPR
;
A
#
# COMPACT_ATOMS: atom_id res chain seq x y z
N MET A 1 1.53 -32.37 14.35
CA MET A 1 1.92 -31.89 13.01
C MET A 1 1.64 -30.42 12.99
N ALA A 2 2.69 -29.59 12.87
CA ALA A 2 2.53 -28.17 12.70
C ALA A 2 2.19 -27.88 11.23
N THR A 3 1.38 -26.86 11.01
CA THR A 3 1.04 -26.35 9.69
C THR A 3 1.35 -24.87 9.68
N ARG A 4 2.08 -24.40 8.68
CA ARG A 4 2.45 -22.99 8.53
C ARG A 4 1.71 -22.37 7.35
N LYS A 5 1.31 -21.11 7.50
CA LYS A 5 0.74 -20.34 6.40
C LYS A 5 1.87 -19.87 5.50
N ILE A 6 1.79 -20.17 4.20
CA ILE A 6 2.83 -19.79 3.23
C ILE A 6 2.38 -18.72 2.25
N ASN A 7 1.09 -18.68 1.89
CA ASN A 7 0.56 -17.67 0.97
C ASN A 7 -0.82 -17.17 1.37
N ASP A 8 -1.08 -15.90 1.09
CA ASP A 8 -2.42 -15.32 0.97
C ASP A 8 -2.96 -15.48 -0.45
N LEU A 9 -4.24 -15.84 -0.55
CA LEU A 9 -4.94 -16.01 -1.82
C LEU A 9 -5.92 -14.86 -2.04
N ALA A 10 -5.85 -14.19 -3.19
CA ALA A 10 -6.78 -13.12 -3.51
C ALA A 10 -7.25 -13.15 -4.96
N VAL A 11 -8.44 -12.59 -5.19
CA VAL A 11 -9.09 -12.50 -6.50
C VAL A 11 -9.43 -11.05 -6.82
N ALA A 12 -9.32 -10.65 -8.08
CA ALA A 12 -9.81 -9.36 -8.54
C ALA A 12 -11.34 -9.37 -8.58
N ILE A 13 -11.98 -8.45 -7.87
CA ILE A 13 -13.44 -8.36 -7.78
C ILE A 13 -14.02 -7.20 -8.60
N GLU A 14 -13.23 -6.17 -8.86
CA GLU A 14 -13.67 -4.96 -9.55
C GLU A 14 -12.46 -4.24 -10.13
N THR A 15 -12.68 -3.43 -11.16
CA THR A 15 -11.69 -2.47 -11.68
C THR A 15 -12.27 -1.07 -11.50
N TYR A 16 -11.48 -0.17 -10.93
CA TYR A 16 -11.86 1.23 -10.70
C TYR A 16 -10.78 2.17 -11.25
N LYS A 17 -11.17 3.39 -11.59
CA LYS A 17 -10.23 4.43 -11.98
C LYS A 17 -9.70 5.13 -10.74
N ASP A 18 -8.38 5.20 -10.62
CA ASP A 18 -7.73 5.97 -9.59
C ASP A 18 -8.01 7.48 -9.82
N PRO A 19 -8.64 8.19 -8.87
CA PRO A 19 -8.98 9.60 -9.03
C PRO A 19 -7.75 10.51 -9.22
N GLN A 20 -6.58 10.09 -8.74
CA GLN A 20 -5.36 10.90 -8.79
C GLN A 20 -4.56 10.67 -10.07
N THR A 21 -4.50 9.42 -10.55
CA THR A 21 -3.65 9.04 -11.70
C THR A 21 -4.46 8.79 -12.97
N GLY A 22 -5.79 8.63 -12.88
CA GLY A 22 -6.67 8.30 -14.01
C GLY A 22 -6.52 6.86 -14.54
N LEU A 23 -5.61 6.07 -13.97
CA LEU A 23 -5.32 4.71 -14.39
C LEU A 23 -6.31 3.70 -13.82
N ASP A 24 -6.54 2.63 -14.57
CA ASP A 24 -7.34 1.50 -14.12
C ASP A 24 -6.57 0.70 -13.06
N LYS A 25 -7.17 0.55 -11.88
CA LYS A 25 -6.68 -0.28 -10.78
C LYS A 25 -7.67 -1.36 -10.44
N ASN A 26 -7.15 -2.56 -10.16
CA ASN A 26 -7.98 -3.68 -9.73
C ASN A 26 -8.12 -3.65 -8.20
N LYS A 27 -9.35 -3.87 -7.75
CA LYS A 27 -9.68 -4.14 -6.36
C LYS A 27 -9.61 -5.65 -6.12
N TYR A 28 -8.84 -6.05 -5.11
CA TYR A 28 -8.65 -7.46 -4.76
C TYR A 28 -9.35 -7.79 -3.44
N LEU A 29 -9.86 -9.02 -3.34
CA LEU A 29 -10.45 -9.60 -2.14
C LEU A 29 -9.65 -10.84 -1.74
N ASN A 30 -9.24 -10.94 -0.48
CA ASN A 30 -8.67 -12.16 0.07
C ASN A 30 -9.77 -13.23 0.19
N ILE A 31 -9.49 -14.45 -0.30
CA ILE A 31 -10.46 -15.55 -0.34
C ILE A 31 -10.00 -16.78 0.44
N GLY A 32 -8.83 -16.70 1.08
CA GLY A 32 -8.23 -17.84 1.76
C GLY A 32 -6.71 -17.82 1.79
N VAL A 33 -6.15 -18.97 2.16
CA VAL A 33 -4.72 -19.14 2.40
C VAL A 33 -4.23 -20.48 1.88
N GLU A 34 -2.95 -20.54 1.54
CA GLU A 34 -2.25 -21.80 1.33
C GLU A 34 -1.39 -22.12 2.56
N MET A 35 -1.54 -23.35 3.03
CA MET A 35 -0.83 -23.90 4.18
C MET A 35 0.15 -24.97 3.72
N GLU A 36 1.27 -25.10 4.42
CA GLU A 36 2.25 -26.15 4.25
C GLU A 36 2.37 -26.98 5.53
N THR A 37 2.36 -28.29 5.40
CA THR A 37 2.59 -29.27 6.48
C THR A 37 4.10 -29.53 6.65
N ASP A 38 4.50 -30.03 7.82
CA ASP A 38 5.89 -30.39 8.12
C ASP A 38 6.51 -31.40 7.14
N ASP A 39 5.68 -32.23 6.49
CA ASP A 39 6.09 -33.22 5.48
C ASP A 39 6.22 -32.64 4.05
N GLY A 40 6.03 -31.32 3.90
CA GLY A 40 6.07 -30.62 2.62
C GLY A 40 4.77 -30.70 1.81
N GLY A 41 3.73 -31.35 2.34
CA GLY A 41 2.38 -31.31 1.77
C GLY A 41 1.80 -29.88 1.77
N ARG A 42 0.97 -29.58 0.79
CA ARG A 42 0.33 -28.27 0.65
C ARG A 42 -1.17 -28.41 0.46
N PHE A 43 -1.92 -27.55 1.12
CA PHE A 43 -3.37 -27.48 0.98
C PHE A 43 -3.86 -26.05 1.08
N ILE A 44 -5.06 -25.81 0.56
CA ILE A 44 -5.70 -24.49 0.54
C ILE A 44 -6.90 -24.51 1.49
N ILE A 45 -7.04 -23.45 2.27
CA ILE A 45 -8.24 -23.15 3.03
C ILE A 45 -8.90 -21.95 2.36
N LEU A 46 -10.16 -22.11 1.97
CA LEU A 46 -10.98 -21.01 1.45
C LEU A 46 -11.91 -20.49 2.53
N GLU A 47 -12.21 -19.20 2.46
CA GLU A 47 -13.25 -18.58 3.28
C GLU A 47 -14.62 -19.22 2.98
N SER A 48 -15.31 -19.70 4.02
CA SER A 48 -16.54 -20.49 3.86
C SER A 48 -17.68 -19.76 3.12
N HIS A 49 -17.66 -18.44 3.14
CA HIS A 49 -18.69 -17.57 2.57
C HIS A 49 -18.36 -17.12 1.13
N ILE A 50 -17.20 -17.49 0.57
CA ILE A 50 -16.82 -17.04 -0.77
C ILE A 50 -17.65 -17.77 -1.84
N ASN A 51 -18.36 -17.00 -2.66
CA ASN A 51 -19.06 -17.54 -3.83
C ASN A 51 -18.24 -17.31 -5.10
N LEU A 52 -17.44 -18.31 -5.49
CA LEU A 52 -16.58 -18.23 -6.67
C LEU A 52 -17.35 -18.04 -7.98
N ALA A 53 -18.62 -18.46 -8.05
CA ALA A 53 -19.44 -18.33 -9.26
C ALA A 53 -19.85 -16.87 -9.55
N ALA A 54 -19.84 -16.01 -8.52
CA ALA A 54 -20.19 -14.60 -8.63
C ALA A 54 -19.01 -13.70 -9.01
N LEU A 55 -17.79 -14.24 -9.07
CA LEU A 55 -16.60 -13.44 -9.37
C LEU A 55 -16.51 -13.09 -10.87
N PRO A 56 -16.01 -11.89 -11.21
CA PRO A 56 -15.77 -11.52 -12.59
C PRO A 56 -14.85 -12.53 -13.30
N ARG A 57 -15.28 -12.99 -14.48
CA ARG A 57 -14.53 -13.96 -15.29
C ARG A 57 -14.69 -13.68 -16.76
N LYS A 58 -13.70 -14.10 -17.55
CA LYS A 58 -13.77 -13.98 -19.02
C LYS A 58 -14.92 -14.84 -19.54
N PRO A 59 -15.78 -14.32 -20.45
CA PRO A 59 -16.81 -15.12 -21.09
C PRO A 59 -16.25 -16.42 -21.69
N GLY A 60 -16.97 -17.52 -21.50
CA GLY A 60 -16.55 -18.86 -21.97
C GLY A 60 -15.47 -19.54 -21.11
N LYS A 61 -15.05 -18.96 -19.98
CA LYS A 61 -14.15 -19.62 -19.02
C LYS A 61 -14.90 -20.03 -17.76
N SER A 62 -14.70 -21.28 -17.32
CA SER A 62 -15.25 -21.81 -16.06
C SER A 62 -14.39 -21.51 -14.84
N GLY A 63 -13.09 -21.24 -15.04
CA GLY A 63 -12.14 -21.00 -13.95
C GLY A 63 -12.14 -19.56 -13.45
N VAL A 64 -11.80 -19.40 -12.18
CA VAL A 64 -11.48 -18.12 -11.52
C VAL A 64 -9.96 -18.01 -11.40
N MET A 65 -9.42 -16.84 -11.70
CA MET A 65 -8.00 -16.55 -11.52
C MET A 65 -7.74 -16.10 -10.09
N VAL A 66 -6.82 -16.77 -9.40
CA VAL A 66 -6.43 -16.48 -8.02
C VAL A 66 -4.94 -16.10 -8.00
N SER A 67 -4.66 -14.95 -7.42
CA SER A 67 -3.30 -14.49 -7.14
C SER A 67 -2.82 -15.04 -5.81
N LYS A 68 -1.55 -15.45 -5.76
CA LYS A 68 -0.87 -15.94 -4.56
C LYS A 68 0.15 -14.91 -4.12
N TYR A 69 0.15 -14.56 -2.84
CA TYR A 69 1.08 -13.61 -2.26
C TYR A 69 1.83 -14.28 -1.09
N PRO A 70 3.17 -14.32 -1.10
CA PRO A 70 3.93 -14.93 -0.02
C PRO A 70 3.73 -14.15 1.28
N VAL A 71 3.65 -14.89 2.38
CA VAL A 71 3.65 -14.29 3.71
C VAL A 71 5.11 -14.10 4.14
N ASP A 72 5.74 -13.04 3.68
CA ASP A 72 7.14 -12.77 4.02
C ASP A 72 7.28 -12.52 5.54
N GLY A 73 8.03 -13.39 6.23
CA GLY A 73 8.67 -13.10 7.52
C GLY A 73 7.78 -12.77 8.73
N ARG A 74 6.45 -12.97 8.67
CA ARG A 74 5.61 -12.87 9.87
C ARG A 74 5.80 -14.12 10.71
N ASN A 75 6.72 -14.01 11.66
CA ASN A 75 6.92 -14.96 12.76
C ASN A 75 5.54 -15.33 13.34
N ASP A 76 5.19 -16.61 13.23
CA ASP A 76 3.94 -17.20 13.71
C ASP A 76 3.88 -17.08 15.24
N ASN A 77 3.41 -15.94 15.75
CA ASN A 77 2.88 -15.85 17.09
C ASN A 77 1.68 -14.92 17.08
N ASN A 78 0.55 -15.54 17.38
CA ASN A 78 -0.74 -14.96 17.73
C ASN A 78 -1.70 -14.70 16.56
N GLY A 79 -2.67 -15.61 16.41
CA GLY A 79 -3.88 -15.35 15.66
C GLY A 79 -4.58 -14.12 16.21
N GLN A 80 -4.71 -13.09 15.40
CA GLN A 80 -5.66 -12.02 15.64
C GLN A 80 -6.42 -11.75 14.34
N GLN A 81 -7.70 -12.13 14.42
CA GLN A 81 -8.83 -11.42 13.86
C GLN A 81 -8.46 -10.08 13.24
N GLN A 82 -8.87 -9.91 11.99
CA GLN A 82 -9.17 -8.61 11.41
C GLN A 82 -10.20 -7.92 12.33
N THR A 83 -9.73 -7.11 13.27
CA THR A 83 -10.53 -6.04 13.85
C THR A 83 -10.70 -4.95 12.80
N PRO A 84 -11.89 -4.35 12.67
CA PRO A 84 -12.09 -3.18 11.82
C PRO A 84 -11.08 -2.09 12.23
N PRO A 85 -10.63 -1.23 11.30
CA PRO A 85 -9.54 -0.29 11.55
C PRO A 85 -9.85 0.53 12.80
N GLN A 86 -9.22 0.15 13.91
CA GLN A 86 -9.18 0.98 15.09
C GLN A 86 -8.42 2.22 14.68
N GLN A 87 -9.14 3.33 14.79
CA GLN A 87 -8.65 4.68 14.76
C GLN A 87 -7.54 4.77 15.82
N HIS A 88 -6.31 4.46 15.41
CA HIS A 88 -5.14 4.64 16.25
C HIS A 88 -5.07 6.13 16.55
N SER A 89 -5.21 6.46 17.83
CA SER A 89 -4.80 7.75 18.37
C SER A 89 -3.38 8.05 17.86
N PRO A 90 -3.13 9.21 17.24
CA PRO A 90 -1.83 9.52 16.69
C PRO A 90 -0.83 9.60 17.84
N GLN A 91 0.05 8.60 17.94
CA GLN A 91 1.37 8.82 18.51
C GLN A 91 2.02 9.84 17.58
N THR A 92 2.13 11.09 18.04
CA THR A 92 2.74 12.18 17.29
C THR A 92 4.22 11.86 17.09
N GLN A 93 4.54 11.11 16.03
CA GLN A 93 5.87 11.11 15.47
C GLN A 93 6.08 12.53 14.92
N THR A 94 6.85 13.33 15.65
CA THR A 94 7.27 14.65 15.19
C THR A 94 8.26 14.42 14.05
N TYR A 95 7.78 14.50 12.82
CA TYR A 95 8.64 14.54 11.64
C TYR A 95 9.45 15.83 11.68
N VAL A 96 10.76 15.74 11.45
CA VAL A 96 11.66 16.89 11.38
C VAL A 96 12.36 16.92 10.02
N TRP A 97 12.65 18.11 9.52
CA TRP A 97 13.47 18.27 8.31
C TRP A 97 14.88 17.73 8.54
N PRO A 98 15.43 16.90 7.62
CA PRO A 98 16.75 16.29 7.82
C PRO A 98 17.91 17.30 7.73
N HIS A 99 17.68 18.49 7.16
CA HIS A 99 18.72 19.50 6.97
C HIS A 99 18.90 20.45 8.18
N ASN A 100 17.86 20.65 8.98
CA ASN A 100 17.89 21.63 10.09
C ASN A 100 17.20 21.13 11.38
N ASN A 101 16.73 19.88 11.42
CA ASN A 101 16.04 19.27 12.56
C ASN A 101 14.80 20.06 13.06
N GLN A 102 14.25 20.97 12.25
CA GLN A 102 13.02 21.70 12.59
C GLN A 102 11.80 20.79 12.42
N PRO A 103 10.81 20.84 13.33
CA PRO A 103 9.58 20.07 13.20
C PRO A 103 8.82 20.48 11.94
N MET A 104 8.40 19.49 11.16
CA MET A 104 7.53 19.67 10.01
C MET A 104 6.10 19.92 10.48
N THR A 105 5.41 20.82 9.80
CA THR A 105 3.96 20.98 9.93
C THR A 105 3.22 19.79 9.30
N PRO A 106 1.97 19.51 9.69
CA PRO A 106 1.20 18.41 9.08
C PRO A 106 1.09 18.48 7.56
N GLN A 107 1.07 19.69 6.99
CA GLN A 107 1.03 19.92 5.55
C GLN A 107 2.36 19.53 4.90
N GLU A 108 3.50 19.95 5.49
CA GLU A 108 4.84 19.60 5.02
C GLU A 108 5.11 18.09 5.08
N VAL A 109 4.63 17.40 6.12
CA VAL A 109 4.74 15.93 6.24
C VAL A 109 4.06 15.23 5.06
N SER A 110 2.83 15.65 4.74
CA SER A 110 2.07 15.09 3.61
C SER A 110 2.82 15.28 2.28
N ARG A 111 3.44 16.45 2.09
CA ARG A 111 4.20 16.76 0.87
C ARG A 111 5.49 15.97 0.77
N TYR A 112 6.26 15.90 1.86
CA TYR A 112 7.48 15.12 1.96
C TYR A 112 7.25 13.64 1.62
N GLN A 113 6.15 13.05 2.10
CA GLN A 113 5.80 11.66 1.79
C GLN A 113 5.38 11.45 0.33
N ASN A 114 4.76 12.46 -0.31
CA ASN A 114 4.24 12.36 -1.68
C ASN A 114 5.23 12.78 -2.78
N GLN A 115 6.45 13.18 -2.43
CA GLN A 115 7.44 13.71 -3.38
C GLN A 115 7.86 12.72 -4.49
N GLN A 116 7.75 11.40 -4.24
CA GLN A 116 8.12 10.38 -5.23
C GLN A 116 7.09 10.23 -6.36
N ILE A 117 5.82 10.56 -6.07
CA ILE A 117 4.71 10.42 -7.01
C ILE A 117 4.56 11.73 -7.79
N ASN A 118 4.67 12.86 -7.09
CA ASN A 118 4.51 14.19 -7.66
C ASN A 118 5.70 15.07 -7.26
N PRO A 119 6.82 15.01 -8.00
CA PRO A 119 7.98 15.82 -7.69
C PRO A 119 7.67 17.30 -7.88
N PRO A 120 8.34 18.17 -7.12
CA PRO A 120 8.16 19.61 -7.26
C PRO A 120 8.74 20.14 -8.56
N LEU A 121 8.18 21.27 -9.02
CA LEU A 121 8.57 21.94 -10.25
C LEU A 121 9.44 23.15 -9.90
N PHE A 122 10.45 23.40 -10.73
CA PHE A 122 11.25 24.61 -10.69
C PHE A 122 10.95 25.44 -11.93
N HIS A 123 10.35 26.62 -11.76
CA HIS A 123 9.99 27.51 -12.85
C HIS A 123 10.11 28.97 -12.39
N ASN A 124 10.59 29.86 -13.27
CA ASN A 124 10.81 31.28 -12.97
C ASN A 124 11.63 31.52 -11.69
N ASP A 125 12.73 30.78 -11.53
CA ASP A 125 13.62 30.81 -10.35
C ASP A 125 12.93 30.50 -9.01
N GLN A 126 11.76 29.89 -9.04
CA GLN A 126 10.97 29.55 -7.87
C GLN A 126 10.57 28.07 -7.87
N TRP A 127 10.62 27.48 -6.69
CA TRP A 127 10.11 26.15 -6.44
C TRP A 127 8.62 26.20 -6.10
N SER A 128 7.84 25.36 -6.76
CA SER A 128 6.43 25.18 -6.48
C SER A 128 6.06 23.70 -6.47
N TRP A 129 5.01 23.38 -5.71
CA TRP A 129 4.39 22.08 -5.75
C TRP A 129 3.63 21.90 -7.07
N SER A 130 3.41 20.65 -7.49
CA SER A 130 2.73 20.30 -8.74
C SER A 130 1.25 20.76 -8.80
N ASP A 131 0.68 21.15 -7.66
CA ASP A 131 -0.65 21.77 -7.56
C ASP A 131 -0.62 23.31 -7.61
N GLY A 132 0.54 23.90 -7.91
CA GLY A 132 0.73 25.34 -8.05
C GLY A 132 0.92 26.09 -6.73
N GLN A 133 0.93 25.41 -5.58
CA GLN A 133 1.23 26.05 -4.30
C GLN A 133 2.72 26.39 -4.19
N GLN A 134 3.03 27.59 -3.67
CA GLN A 134 4.40 27.97 -3.37
C GLN A 134 4.94 27.17 -2.18
N MET A 135 6.21 26.82 -2.25
CA MET A 135 6.89 26.11 -1.17
C MET A 135 7.23 27.00 0.01
N THR A 136 7.27 26.41 1.20
CA THR A 136 7.84 27.06 2.38
C THR A 136 9.37 27.17 2.25
N PRO A 137 10.02 28.10 2.96
CA PRO A 137 11.49 28.19 2.97
C PRO A 137 12.19 26.87 3.38
N ASN A 138 11.58 26.08 4.28
CA ASN A 138 12.13 24.81 4.72
C ASN A 138 12.03 23.73 3.63
N GLU A 139 10.94 23.72 2.87
CA GLU A 139 10.75 22.84 1.71
C GLU A 139 11.78 23.18 0.63
N ILE A 140 11.94 24.46 0.29
CA ILE A 140 12.93 24.94 -0.70
C ILE A 140 14.35 24.51 -0.31
N ALA A 141 14.75 24.74 0.94
CA ALA A 141 16.06 24.36 1.45
C ALA A 141 16.33 22.85 1.34
N HIS A 142 15.30 22.02 1.55
CA HIS A 142 15.41 20.57 1.42
C HIS A 142 15.62 20.11 -0.03
N PHE A 143 14.85 20.66 -0.99
CA PHE A 143 14.92 20.25 -2.40
C PHE A 143 16.15 20.79 -3.10
N SER A 144 16.52 22.05 -2.83
CA SER A 144 17.76 22.64 -3.35
C SER A 144 19.02 21.89 -2.89
N ALA A 145 19.00 21.29 -1.69
CA ALA A 145 20.12 20.49 -1.18
C ALA A 145 20.26 19.11 -1.85
N GLN A 146 19.21 18.62 -2.53
CA GLN A 146 19.22 17.30 -3.19
C GLN A 146 19.64 17.33 -4.65
N GLN A 147 19.72 18.52 -5.27
CA GLN A 147 20.16 18.61 -6.66
C GLN A 147 21.70 18.51 -6.74
N PRO A 148 22.23 17.61 -7.58
CA PRO A 148 23.66 17.62 -7.89
C PRO A 148 23.99 18.93 -8.63
N ARG A 149 25.06 19.60 -8.21
CA ARG A 149 25.63 20.76 -8.91
C ARG A 149 26.24 20.36 -10.24
#